data_AF-M6ZPT7-F1
#
_entry.id   AF-M6ZPT7-F1
#
_cell.length_a   1.000
_cell.length_b   1.000
_cell.length_c   1.000
_cell.angle_alpha   90.00
_cell.angle_beta   90.00
_cell.angle_gamma   90.00
#
_symmetry.space_group_name_H-M   'P 1'
#
loop_
_entity.id
_entity.type
_entity.pdbx_description
1 polymer ?
#
loop_
_entity_poly.entity_id
_entity_poly.type
_entity_poly.pdbx_seq_one_letter_code
_entity_poly.pdbx_strand_id
1 'polypeptide(L)'
;MDTIAIDPENPEANVRIGFMALGQKEFMIADRFLGKISNDKIKIPSLFIGKGVVSAILRKGNPVEFFAKAYDLDSASPVGGFLYALSLTRDGKYDEAIRIANSVADSIEDDYVRYTIFQFLMCCFILQKNLGEALKHARLCMEMARTNGWKQEMIDSDVYFSLLAVKLGKLEEASEYLIEAESERIDDQRILELANYKFQLETKRTDTAKNGNFSLDDEIARIFGELFPVERFYELSGLKSSKSFHIKGILDDQGNKVLSDVSKIGIGVLDHYRQLKGVDFKNLCVRIVMALNYTVSREVPNKEGDGLNLAGLNKADKETRSLFKFRKWKDAKISDIFLRDTIAQLSELSLDKAFIVGDAEFTEGAKRFLSENSSLLNVISGKDLEELLKKALRQEGK
;
A
#
# COMPACT_ATOMS: atom_id res chain seq x y z
N MET A 1 19.84 3.31 -23.12
CA MET A 1 19.69 4.72 -23.53
C MET A 1 20.40 5.01 -24.84
N ASP A 2 21.62 4.53 -25.05
CA ASP A 2 22.34 4.77 -26.31
C ASP A 2 21.61 4.19 -27.53
N THR A 3 20.97 3.02 -27.38
CA THR A 3 20.05 2.46 -28.39
C THR A 3 18.89 3.40 -28.73
N ILE A 4 18.26 4.04 -27.73
CA ILE A 4 17.15 4.98 -27.92
C ILE A 4 17.62 6.29 -28.55
N ALA A 5 18.89 6.69 -28.33
CA ALA A 5 19.46 7.86 -28.96
C ALA A 5 19.67 7.67 -30.47
N ILE A 6 19.96 6.43 -30.90
CA ILE A 6 20.15 6.08 -32.31
C ILE A 6 18.81 5.74 -32.98
N ASP A 7 17.96 4.97 -32.28
CA ASP A 7 16.64 4.53 -32.74
C ASP A 7 15.61 4.78 -31.61
N PRO A 8 14.96 5.96 -31.60
CA PRO A 8 13.97 6.31 -30.58
C PRO A 8 12.74 5.41 -30.53
N GLU A 9 12.47 4.68 -31.62
CA GLU A 9 11.32 3.79 -31.80
C GLU A 9 11.70 2.32 -31.65
N ASN A 10 12.92 2.03 -31.18
CA ASN A 10 13.40 0.68 -30.97
C ASN A 10 12.46 -0.07 -30.01
N PRO A 11 11.75 -1.12 -30.46
CA PRO A 11 10.69 -1.73 -29.68
C PRO A 11 11.21 -2.38 -28.40
N GLU A 12 12.33 -3.09 -28.49
CA GLU A 12 12.90 -3.81 -27.35
C GLU A 12 13.42 -2.85 -26.27
N ALA A 13 14.14 -1.80 -26.67
CA ALA A 13 14.68 -0.83 -25.72
C ALA A 13 13.56 -0.05 -25.01
N ASN A 14 12.51 0.36 -25.76
CA ASN A 14 11.34 1.03 -25.19
C ASN A 14 10.59 0.11 -24.22
N VAL A 15 10.40 -1.17 -24.56
CA VAL A 15 9.81 -2.17 -23.64
C VAL A 15 10.62 -2.31 -22.37
N ARG A 16 11.95 -2.52 -22.46
CA ARG A 16 12.81 -2.72 -21.30
C ARG A 16 12.77 -1.52 -20.35
N ILE A 17 12.91 -0.31 -20.89
CA ILE A 17 12.84 0.93 -20.09
C ILE A 17 11.46 1.09 -19.45
N GLY A 18 10.39 0.84 -20.21
CA GLY A 18 9.02 0.92 -19.72
C GLY A 18 8.75 -0.01 -18.54
N PHE A 19 9.19 -1.28 -18.62
CA PHE A 19 9.06 -2.22 -17.51
C PHE A 19 9.96 -1.89 -16.32
N MET A 20 11.17 -1.36 -16.55
CA MET A 20 12.02 -0.88 -15.46
C MET A 20 11.36 0.27 -14.70
N ALA A 21 10.71 1.21 -15.41
CA ALA A 21 9.93 2.29 -14.80
C ALA A 21 8.72 1.76 -14.04
N LEU A 22 7.93 0.88 -14.67
CA LEU A 22 6.77 0.24 -14.04
C LEU A 22 7.14 -0.42 -12.72
N GLY A 23 8.20 -1.23 -12.70
CA GLY A 23 8.62 -1.95 -11.50
C GLY A 23 9.03 -1.06 -10.33
N GLN A 24 9.25 0.23 -10.56
CA GLN A 24 9.56 1.25 -9.56
C GLN A 24 8.40 2.23 -9.30
N LYS A 25 7.20 1.96 -9.81
CA LYS A 25 6.04 2.86 -9.74
C LYS A 25 6.24 4.21 -10.46
N GLU A 26 7.15 4.26 -11.43
CA GLU A 26 7.39 5.46 -12.24
C GLU A 26 6.47 5.47 -13.47
N PHE A 27 5.17 5.61 -13.22
CA PHE A 27 4.12 5.41 -14.23
C PHE A 27 4.17 6.39 -15.40
N MET A 28 4.60 7.64 -15.19
CA MET A 28 4.74 8.63 -16.27
C MET A 28 5.86 8.26 -17.24
N ILE A 29 7.00 7.79 -16.72
CA ILE A 29 8.10 7.29 -17.54
C ILE A 29 7.63 6.04 -18.29
N ALA A 30 6.95 5.12 -17.61
CA ALA A 30 6.39 3.93 -18.23
C ALA A 30 5.44 4.24 -19.39
N ASP A 31 4.49 5.18 -19.21
CA ASP A 31 3.55 5.61 -20.26
C ASP A 31 4.27 6.06 -21.51
N ARG A 32 5.31 6.88 -21.35
CA ARG A 32 6.06 7.42 -22.47
C ARG A 32 6.78 6.34 -23.29
N PHE A 33 7.41 5.38 -22.63
CA PHE A 33 8.19 4.35 -23.32
C PHE A 33 7.30 3.22 -23.85
N LEU A 34 6.31 2.76 -23.08
CA LEU A 34 5.38 1.72 -23.54
C LEU A 34 4.39 2.24 -24.59
N GLY A 35 4.01 3.52 -24.52
CA GLY A 35 3.11 4.16 -25.48
C GLY A 35 3.65 4.20 -26.91
N LYS A 36 4.99 4.19 -27.08
CA LYS A 36 5.65 4.12 -28.40
C LYS A 36 5.54 2.75 -29.07
N ILE A 37 5.28 1.70 -28.29
CA ILE A 37 5.17 0.36 -28.82
C ILE A 37 3.82 0.22 -29.52
N SER A 38 3.81 0.05 -30.85
CA SER A 38 2.58 -0.32 -31.55
C SER A 38 2.07 -1.67 -31.04
N ASN A 39 0.75 -1.76 -30.83
CA ASN A 39 0.07 -2.98 -30.37
C ASN A 39 0.23 -4.16 -31.35
N ASP A 40 0.57 -3.89 -32.61
CA ASP A 40 0.77 -4.94 -33.62
C ASP A 40 2.20 -5.48 -33.67
N LYS A 41 3.17 -4.73 -33.14
CA LYS A 41 4.61 -5.08 -33.22
C LYS A 41 5.01 -6.13 -32.19
N ILE A 42 4.49 -6.05 -30.97
CA ILE A 42 4.85 -6.95 -29.87
C ILE A 42 3.58 -7.49 -29.24
N LYS A 43 3.37 -8.80 -29.39
CA LYS A 43 2.17 -9.50 -28.92
C LYS A 43 2.49 -10.39 -27.72
N ILE A 44 2.91 -9.78 -26.62
CA ILE A 44 3.16 -10.49 -25.36
C ILE A 44 2.15 -10.03 -24.29
N PRO A 45 1.52 -10.95 -23.54
CA PRO A 45 0.50 -10.59 -22.53
C PRO A 45 1.00 -9.54 -21.53
N SER A 46 2.23 -9.69 -21.04
CA SER A 46 2.83 -8.79 -20.06
C SER A 46 2.90 -7.34 -20.51
N LEU A 47 3.12 -7.08 -21.81
CA LEU A 47 3.15 -5.72 -22.36
C LEU A 47 1.77 -5.07 -22.26
N PHE A 48 0.73 -5.82 -22.60
CA PHE A 48 -0.64 -5.35 -22.51
C PHE A 48 -1.08 -5.17 -21.04
N ILE A 49 -0.68 -6.07 -20.13
CA ILE A 49 -0.86 -5.87 -18.69
C ILE A 49 -0.17 -4.57 -18.25
N GLY A 50 1.09 -4.35 -18.63
CA GLY A 50 1.84 -3.13 -18.29
C GLY A 50 1.14 -1.86 -18.80
N LYS A 51 0.70 -1.84 -20.05
CA LYS A 51 -0.07 -0.72 -20.62
C LYS A 51 -1.40 -0.50 -19.91
N GLY A 52 -2.14 -1.57 -19.60
CA GLY A 52 -3.40 -1.50 -18.85
C GLY A 52 -3.22 -0.90 -17.45
N VAL A 53 -2.17 -1.32 -16.73
CA VAL A 53 -1.83 -0.78 -15.42
C VAL A 53 -1.49 0.71 -15.50
N VAL A 54 -0.61 1.12 -16.44
CA VAL A 54 -0.30 2.55 -16.64
C VAL A 54 -1.56 3.35 -16.96
N SER A 55 -2.37 2.86 -17.89
CA SER A 55 -3.62 3.48 -18.32
C SER A 55 -4.58 3.68 -17.14
N ALA A 56 -4.75 2.66 -16.30
CA ALA A 56 -5.61 2.73 -15.12
C ALA A 56 -5.09 3.71 -14.06
N ILE A 57 -3.80 3.62 -13.71
CA ILE A 57 -3.18 4.45 -12.66
C ILE A 57 -3.17 5.93 -13.06
N LEU A 58 -2.79 6.23 -14.31
CA LEU A 58 -2.77 7.60 -14.83
C LEU A 58 -4.14 8.10 -15.26
N ARG A 59 -5.20 7.26 -15.17
CA ARG A 59 -6.57 7.56 -15.60
C ARG A 59 -6.62 8.09 -17.04
N LYS A 60 -5.86 7.44 -17.93
CA LYS A 60 -5.67 7.85 -19.33
C LYS A 60 -5.99 6.69 -20.26
N GLY A 61 -6.83 6.93 -21.26
CA GLY A 61 -7.23 5.90 -22.23
C GLY A 61 -8.20 4.87 -21.64
N ASN A 62 -8.29 3.71 -22.29
CA ASN A 62 -9.19 2.62 -21.92
C ASN A 62 -8.39 1.40 -21.42
N PRO A 63 -8.24 1.20 -20.10
CA PRO A 63 -7.47 0.08 -19.57
C PRO A 63 -8.09 -1.28 -19.89
N VAL A 64 -9.43 -1.34 -20.05
CA VAL A 64 -10.17 -2.58 -20.34
C VAL A 64 -9.70 -3.22 -21.64
N GLU A 65 -9.46 -2.42 -22.68
CA GLU A 65 -8.97 -2.93 -23.97
C GLU A 65 -7.59 -3.58 -23.88
N PHE A 66 -6.72 -3.06 -23.02
CA PHE A 66 -5.40 -3.64 -22.81
C PHE A 66 -5.49 -4.95 -22.04
N PHE A 67 -6.28 -5.00 -20.97
CA PHE A 67 -6.44 -6.25 -20.22
C PHE A 67 -7.19 -7.32 -21.01
N ALA A 68 -8.18 -6.96 -21.82
CA ALA A 68 -8.83 -7.87 -22.76
C ALA A 68 -7.81 -8.51 -23.71
N LYS A 69 -6.96 -7.70 -24.37
CA LYS A 69 -5.90 -8.21 -25.25
C LYS A 69 -4.89 -9.09 -24.52
N ALA A 70 -4.54 -8.76 -23.28
CA ALA A 70 -3.65 -9.60 -22.49
C ALA A 70 -4.27 -10.98 -22.23
N TYR A 71 -5.56 -11.01 -21.87
CA TYR A 71 -6.30 -12.24 -21.61
C TYR A 71 -6.56 -13.04 -22.89
N ASP A 72 -6.82 -12.39 -24.03
CA ASP A 72 -6.97 -13.07 -25.32
C ASP A 72 -5.68 -13.76 -25.78
N LEU A 73 -4.52 -13.19 -25.45
CA LEU A 73 -3.21 -13.76 -25.78
C LEU A 73 -2.81 -14.91 -24.84
N ASP A 74 -3.32 -14.92 -23.61
CA ASP A 74 -3.06 -15.97 -22.62
C ASP A 74 -4.26 -16.09 -21.67
N SER A 75 -5.27 -16.84 -22.10
CA SER A 75 -6.51 -17.04 -21.36
C SER A 75 -6.34 -17.93 -20.12
N ALA A 76 -5.21 -18.63 -20.03
CA ALA A 76 -4.86 -19.43 -18.86
C ALA A 76 -4.20 -18.58 -17.76
N SER A 77 -3.81 -17.33 -18.05
CA SER A 77 -3.20 -16.43 -17.08
C SER A 77 -4.20 -15.97 -16.02
N PRO A 78 -4.02 -16.34 -14.73
CA PRO A 78 -4.91 -15.86 -13.68
C PRO A 78 -4.81 -14.36 -13.47
N VAL A 79 -3.59 -13.81 -13.60
CA VAL A 79 -3.33 -12.37 -13.48
C VAL A 79 -4.02 -11.61 -14.62
N GLY A 80 -3.85 -12.07 -15.87
CA GLY A 80 -4.51 -11.45 -17.03
C GLY A 80 -6.02 -11.45 -16.90
N GLY A 81 -6.60 -12.60 -16.55
CA GLY A 81 -8.05 -12.76 -16.36
C GLY A 81 -8.58 -11.92 -15.21
N PHE A 82 -7.90 -11.90 -14.06
CA PHE A 82 -8.38 -11.13 -12.90
C PHE A 82 -8.30 -9.62 -13.12
N LEU A 83 -7.22 -9.11 -13.72
CA LEU A 83 -7.12 -7.68 -14.06
C LEU A 83 -8.16 -7.29 -15.11
N TYR A 84 -8.46 -8.17 -16.07
CA TYR A 84 -9.53 -7.94 -17.04
C TYR A 84 -10.90 -7.88 -16.34
N ALA A 85 -11.21 -8.83 -15.47
CA ALA A 85 -12.44 -8.82 -14.66
C ALA A 85 -12.56 -7.54 -13.82
N LEU A 86 -11.49 -7.14 -13.12
CA LEU A 86 -11.47 -5.90 -12.32
C LEU A 86 -11.74 -4.65 -13.18
N SER A 87 -11.20 -4.62 -14.40
CA SER A 87 -11.43 -3.53 -15.34
C SER A 87 -12.88 -3.49 -15.84
N LEU A 88 -13.48 -4.66 -16.13
CA LEU A 88 -14.89 -4.78 -16.53
C LEU A 88 -15.84 -4.31 -15.43
N THR A 89 -15.55 -4.61 -14.16
CA THR A 89 -16.36 -4.15 -13.01
C THR A 89 -16.36 -2.63 -12.91
N ARG A 90 -15.23 -1.96 -13.18
CA ARG A 90 -15.16 -0.49 -13.19
C ARG A 90 -15.93 0.13 -14.36
N ASP A 91 -16.05 -0.60 -15.47
CA ASP A 91 -16.87 -0.23 -16.63
C ASP A 91 -18.36 -0.61 -16.47
N GLY A 92 -18.77 -1.18 -15.33
CA GLY A 92 -20.14 -1.60 -15.06
C GLY A 92 -20.57 -2.90 -15.75
N LYS A 93 -19.63 -3.65 -16.35
CA LYS A 93 -19.87 -4.94 -17.03
C LYS A 93 -19.77 -6.11 -16.05
N TYR A 94 -20.63 -6.10 -15.04
CA TYR A 94 -20.53 -7.01 -13.89
C TYR A 94 -20.70 -8.49 -14.23
N ASP A 95 -21.66 -8.86 -15.10
CA ASP A 95 -21.91 -10.27 -15.44
C ASP A 95 -20.70 -10.92 -16.13
N GLU A 96 -20.05 -10.18 -17.03
CA GLU A 96 -18.83 -10.65 -17.70
C GLU A 96 -17.66 -10.73 -16.72
N ALA A 97 -17.51 -9.73 -15.83
CA ALA A 97 -16.49 -9.73 -14.79
C ALA A 97 -16.62 -10.94 -13.85
N ILE A 98 -17.85 -11.24 -13.40
CA ILE A 98 -18.15 -12.39 -12.54
C ILE A 98 -17.82 -13.71 -13.24
N ARG A 99 -18.21 -13.86 -14.52
CA ARG A 99 -17.90 -15.06 -15.31
C ARG A 99 -16.41 -15.31 -15.40
N ILE A 100 -15.63 -14.27 -15.70
CA ILE A 100 -14.17 -14.37 -15.82
C ILE A 100 -13.54 -14.63 -14.46
N ALA A 101 -13.94 -13.91 -13.41
CA ALA A 101 -13.40 -14.10 -12.08
C ALA A 101 -13.65 -15.51 -11.51
N ASN A 102 -14.83 -16.09 -11.74
CA ASN A 102 -15.09 -17.49 -11.36
C ASN A 102 -14.16 -18.46 -12.12
N SER A 103 -14.02 -18.29 -13.44
CA SER A 103 -13.10 -19.11 -14.23
C SER A 103 -11.64 -19.00 -13.73
N VAL A 104 -11.23 -17.82 -13.27
CA VAL A 104 -9.90 -17.63 -12.67
C VAL A 104 -9.82 -18.32 -11.31
N ALA A 105 -10.82 -18.17 -10.45
CA ALA A 105 -10.87 -18.80 -9.13
C ALA A 105 -10.72 -20.33 -9.22
N ASP A 106 -11.39 -20.96 -10.19
CA ASP A 106 -11.34 -22.41 -10.42
C ASP A 106 -9.95 -22.92 -10.84
N SER A 107 -9.11 -22.03 -11.37
CA SER A 107 -7.75 -22.35 -11.86
C SER A 107 -6.65 -22.12 -10.82
N ILE A 108 -6.96 -21.51 -9.67
CA ILE A 108 -5.98 -21.12 -8.65
C ILE A 108 -5.98 -22.14 -7.50
N GLU A 109 -4.80 -22.65 -7.17
CA GLU A 109 -4.62 -23.51 -5.99
C GLU A 109 -4.34 -22.71 -4.71
N ASP A 110 -3.74 -21.53 -4.82
CA ASP A 110 -3.40 -20.69 -3.66
C ASP A 110 -4.66 -20.14 -2.97
N ASP A 111 -4.84 -20.48 -1.69
CA ASP A 111 -6.02 -20.07 -0.92
C ASP A 111 -6.11 -18.55 -0.76
N TYR A 112 -4.99 -17.84 -0.62
CA TYR A 112 -4.99 -16.39 -0.39
C TYR A 112 -5.39 -15.63 -1.67
N VAL A 113 -4.93 -16.13 -2.82
CA VAL A 113 -5.36 -15.62 -4.12
C VAL A 113 -6.84 -15.91 -4.34
N ARG A 114 -7.32 -17.13 -4.05
CA ARG A 114 -8.76 -17.45 -4.11
C ARG A 114 -9.60 -16.57 -3.20
N TYR A 115 -9.16 -16.34 -1.96
CA TYR A 115 -9.79 -15.42 -1.02
C TYR A 115 -9.94 -14.02 -1.62
N THR A 116 -8.88 -13.49 -2.23
CA THR A 116 -8.91 -12.18 -2.91
C THR A 116 -9.93 -12.15 -4.07
N ILE A 117 -10.04 -13.24 -4.83
CA ILE A 117 -11.02 -13.35 -5.92
C ILE A 117 -12.45 -13.44 -5.37
N PHE A 118 -12.67 -14.13 -4.25
CA PHE A 118 -14.00 -14.19 -3.61
C PHE A 118 -14.41 -12.85 -2.99
N GLN A 119 -13.47 -12.09 -2.43
CA GLN A 119 -13.72 -10.70 -2.05
C GLN A 119 -14.14 -9.86 -3.26
N PHE A 120 -13.49 -10.04 -4.41
CA PHE A 120 -13.87 -9.35 -5.63
C PHE A 120 -15.27 -9.74 -6.13
N LEU A 121 -15.61 -11.04 -6.11
CA LEU A 121 -16.92 -11.55 -6.48
C LEU A 121 -18.02 -10.99 -5.55
N MET A 122 -17.78 -10.98 -4.23
CA MET A 122 -18.64 -10.31 -3.26
C MET A 122 -18.91 -8.85 -3.68
N CYS A 123 -17.86 -8.09 -4.00
CA CYS A 123 -18.01 -6.70 -4.45
C CYS A 123 -18.82 -6.59 -5.75
N CYS A 124 -18.62 -7.49 -6.72
CA CYS A 124 -19.39 -7.47 -7.96
C CYS A 124 -20.89 -7.65 -7.71
N PHE A 125 -21.25 -8.59 -6.83
CA PHE A 125 -22.65 -8.80 -6.46
C PHE A 125 -23.24 -7.66 -5.63
N ILE A 126 -22.45 -6.99 -4.78
CA ILE A 126 -22.85 -5.73 -4.11
C ILE A 126 -23.21 -4.68 -5.16
N LEU A 127 -22.36 -4.47 -6.16
CA LEU A 127 -22.57 -3.46 -7.21
C LEU A 127 -23.79 -3.79 -8.09
N GLN A 128 -24.09 -5.08 -8.29
CA GLN A 128 -25.33 -5.54 -8.93
C GLN A 128 -26.58 -5.46 -8.04
N LYS A 129 -26.44 -5.03 -6.77
CA LYS A 129 -27.48 -5.06 -5.74
C LYS A 129 -28.03 -6.46 -5.43
N ASN A 130 -27.28 -7.50 -5.80
CA ASN A 130 -27.60 -8.89 -5.48
C ASN A 130 -26.94 -9.28 -4.16
N LEU A 131 -27.48 -8.74 -3.05
CA LEU A 131 -26.90 -8.90 -1.73
C LEU A 131 -26.92 -10.37 -1.24
N GLY A 132 -27.82 -11.20 -1.77
CA GLY A 132 -27.90 -12.62 -1.42
C GLY A 132 -26.66 -13.39 -1.88
N GLU A 133 -26.24 -13.20 -3.13
CA GLU A 133 -24.99 -13.80 -3.62
C GLU A 133 -23.75 -13.14 -2.99
N ALA A 134 -23.78 -11.82 -2.76
CA ALA A 134 -22.70 -11.14 -2.05
C ALA A 134 -22.48 -11.75 -0.65
N LEU A 135 -23.55 -12.01 0.10
CA LEU A 135 -23.48 -12.62 1.42
C LEU A 135 -22.88 -14.04 1.38
N LYS A 136 -23.16 -14.84 0.34
CA LYS A 136 -22.55 -16.16 0.16
C LYS A 136 -21.04 -16.06 -0.02
N HIS A 137 -20.56 -15.13 -0.83
CA HIS A 137 -19.12 -14.92 -1.02
C HIS A 137 -18.45 -14.32 0.22
N ALA A 138 -19.13 -13.45 0.97
CA ALA A 138 -18.65 -12.97 2.26
C ALA A 138 -18.45 -14.13 3.25
N ARG A 139 -19.41 -15.05 3.34
CA ARG A 139 -19.30 -16.27 4.15
C ARG A 139 -18.13 -17.15 3.70
N LEU A 140 -17.93 -17.33 2.40
CA LEU A 140 -16.80 -18.09 1.89
C LEU A 140 -15.45 -17.47 2.29
N CYS A 141 -15.32 -16.14 2.22
CA CYS A 141 -14.13 -15.42 2.67
C CYS A 141 -13.87 -15.66 4.16
N MET A 142 -14.91 -15.54 4.99
CA MET A 142 -14.85 -15.81 6.43
C MET A 142 -14.38 -17.24 6.76
N GLU A 143 -14.95 -18.24 6.08
CA GLU A 143 -14.61 -19.65 6.28
C GLU A 143 -13.15 -19.91 5.88
N MET A 144 -12.72 -19.40 4.73
CA MET A 144 -11.33 -19.54 4.27
C MET A 144 -10.33 -18.89 5.22
N ALA A 145 -10.62 -17.68 5.69
CA ALA A 145 -9.76 -16.97 6.64
C ALA A 145 -9.65 -17.71 7.97
N ARG A 146 -10.75 -18.28 8.47
CA ARG A 146 -10.75 -19.13 9.68
C ARG A 146 -9.94 -20.40 9.49
N THR A 147 -10.17 -21.15 8.40
CA THR A 147 -9.47 -22.41 8.13
C THR A 147 -7.95 -22.20 8.00
N ASN A 148 -7.54 -21.07 7.44
CA ASN A 148 -6.12 -20.74 7.27
C ASN A 148 -5.51 -19.94 8.44
N GLY A 149 -6.29 -19.58 9.46
CA GLY A 149 -5.81 -18.82 10.63
C GLY A 149 -5.41 -17.37 10.31
N TRP A 150 -5.97 -16.77 9.27
CA TRP A 150 -5.70 -15.37 8.89
C TRP A 150 -6.52 -14.42 9.73
N LYS A 151 -5.98 -14.05 10.90
CA LYS A 151 -6.71 -13.31 11.91
C LYS A 151 -7.27 -11.96 11.43
N GLN A 152 -6.51 -11.19 10.64
CA GLN A 152 -6.98 -9.89 10.17
C GLN A 152 -8.06 -10.03 9.10
N GLU A 153 -7.85 -10.92 8.14
CA GLU A 153 -8.79 -11.26 7.07
C GLU A 153 -10.10 -11.84 7.63
N MET A 154 -10.02 -12.60 8.72
CA MET A 154 -11.19 -13.11 9.45
C MET A 154 -12.02 -11.95 10.00
N ILE A 155 -11.41 -11.03 10.76
CA ILE A 155 -12.10 -9.88 11.34
C ILE A 155 -12.72 -9.01 10.24
N ASP A 156 -11.97 -8.72 9.17
CA ASP A 156 -12.48 -7.91 8.06
C ASP A 156 -13.67 -8.61 7.36
N SER A 157 -13.58 -9.92 7.14
CA SER A 157 -14.65 -10.71 6.52
C SER A 157 -15.90 -10.78 7.42
N ASP A 158 -15.72 -10.87 8.74
CA ASP A 158 -16.81 -10.88 9.72
C ASP A 158 -17.58 -9.56 9.70
N VAL A 159 -16.86 -8.43 9.57
CA VAL A 159 -17.48 -7.11 9.41
C VAL A 159 -18.25 -7.03 8.10
N TYR A 160 -17.66 -7.44 6.97
CA TYR A 160 -18.35 -7.41 5.67
C TYR A 160 -19.59 -8.30 5.64
N PHE A 161 -19.49 -9.51 6.19
CA PHE A 161 -20.64 -10.40 6.32
C PHE A 161 -21.73 -9.79 7.20
N SER A 162 -21.36 -9.22 8.35
CA SER A 162 -22.30 -8.60 9.27
C SER A 162 -23.02 -7.41 8.62
N LEU A 163 -22.30 -6.54 7.89
CA LEU A 163 -22.91 -5.45 7.11
C LEU A 163 -24.00 -5.95 6.16
N LEU A 164 -23.68 -6.99 5.37
CA LEU A 164 -24.60 -7.57 4.40
C LEU A 164 -25.78 -8.31 5.07
N ALA A 165 -25.52 -9.05 6.14
CA ALA A 165 -26.53 -9.77 6.90
C ALA A 165 -27.52 -8.80 7.56
N VAL A 166 -27.04 -7.71 8.17
CA VAL A 166 -27.89 -6.65 8.71
C VAL A 166 -28.74 -6.02 7.61
N LYS A 167 -28.16 -5.73 6.43
CA LYS A 167 -28.90 -5.16 5.30
C LYS A 167 -30.00 -6.08 4.79
N LEU A 168 -29.81 -7.39 4.89
CA LEU A 168 -30.78 -8.42 4.52
C LEU A 168 -31.77 -8.77 5.65
N GLY A 169 -31.69 -8.10 6.81
CA GLY A 169 -32.56 -8.37 7.96
C GLY A 169 -32.23 -9.66 8.72
N LYS A 170 -31.06 -10.25 8.48
CA LYS A 170 -30.57 -11.48 9.12
C LYS A 170 -29.78 -11.15 10.39
N LEU A 171 -30.47 -10.57 11.37
CA LEU A 171 -29.83 -9.98 12.55
C LEU A 171 -29.18 -11.03 13.47
N GLU A 172 -29.77 -12.24 13.58
CA GLU A 172 -29.14 -13.31 14.36
C GLU A 172 -27.83 -13.79 13.73
N GLU A 173 -27.81 -14.02 12.40
CA GLU A 173 -26.59 -14.40 11.67
C GLU A 173 -25.50 -13.32 11.80
N ALA A 174 -25.87 -12.04 11.73
CA ALA A 174 -24.92 -10.94 11.91
C ALA A 174 -24.34 -10.88 13.33
N SER A 175 -25.13 -11.25 14.35
CA SER A 175 -24.75 -11.07 15.75
C SER A 175 -23.54 -11.90 16.16
N GLU A 176 -23.49 -13.16 15.74
CA GLU A 176 -22.41 -14.08 16.09
C GLU A 176 -21.03 -13.51 15.68
N TYR A 177 -20.92 -13.08 14.43
CA TYR A 177 -19.66 -12.62 13.85
C TYR A 177 -19.33 -11.18 14.20
N LEU A 178 -20.33 -10.33 14.41
CA LEU A 178 -20.09 -8.96 14.84
C LEU A 178 -19.52 -8.92 16.27
N ILE A 179 -19.99 -9.79 17.18
CA ILE A 179 -19.43 -9.92 18.54
C ILE A 179 -17.96 -10.36 18.48
N GLU A 180 -17.64 -11.31 17.59
CA GLU A 180 -16.26 -11.76 17.39
C GLU A 180 -15.37 -10.60 16.92
N ALA A 181 -15.82 -9.85 15.90
CA ALA A 181 -15.11 -8.68 15.39
C ALA A 181 -14.94 -7.55 16.44
N GLU A 182 -15.98 -7.26 17.23
CA GLU A 182 -15.94 -6.30 18.34
C GLU A 182 -14.92 -6.71 19.41
N SER A 183 -14.88 -8.00 19.76
CA SER A 183 -13.96 -8.51 20.78
C SER A 183 -12.49 -8.38 20.39
N GLU A 184 -12.20 -8.43 19.09
CA GLU A 184 -10.85 -8.32 18.54
C GLU A 184 -10.45 -6.88 18.23
N ARG A 185 -11.41 -5.99 17.96
CA ARG A 185 -11.21 -4.58 17.64
C ARG A 185 -12.13 -3.67 18.47
N ILE A 186 -11.91 -3.68 19.78
CA ILE A 186 -12.75 -3.02 20.80
C ILE A 186 -12.93 -1.51 20.57
N ASP A 187 -11.94 -0.85 19.98
CA ASP A 187 -11.94 0.61 19.76
C ASP A 187 -12.25 1.01 18.29
N ASP A 188 -12.66 0.06 17.44
CA ASP A 188 -13.01 0.37 16.05
C ASP A 188 -14.40 1.00 15.96
N GLN A 189 -14.41 2.31 15.72
CA GLN A 189 -15.63 3.11 15.63
C GLN A 189 -16.62 2.57 14.59
N ARG A 190 -16.18 2.04 13.45
CA ARG A 190 -17.09 1.53 12.40
C ARG A 190 -17.81 0.27 12.89
N ILE A 191 -17.10 -0.59 13.60
CA ILE A 191 -17.65 -1.82 14.18
C ILE A 191 -18.66 -1.46 15.28
N LEU A 192 -18.30 -0.54 16.18
CA LEU A 192 -19.19 -0.06 17.24
C LEU A 192 -20.45 0.63 16.68
N GLU A 193 -20.32 1.42 15.61
CA GLU A 193 -21.47 2.06 14.96
C GLU A 193 -22.39 1.03 14.29
N LEU A 194 -21.83 0.00 13.64
CA LEU A 194 -22.60 -1.12 13.08
C LEU A 194 -23.34 -1.91 14.16
N ALA A 195 -22.67 -2.21 15.28
CA ALA A 195 -23.24 -2.91 16.42
C ALA A 195 -24.42 -2.16 17.02
N ASN A 196 -24.25 -0.85 17.24
CA ASN A 196 -25.30 0.04 17.72
C ASN A 196 -26.47 0.11 16.73
N TYR A 197 -26.19 0.23 15.43
CA TYR A 197 -27.22 0.25 14.39
C TYR A 197 -28.03 -1.05 14.38
N LYS A 198 -27.36 -2.21 14.45
CA LYS A 198 -28.01 -3.53 14.56
C LYS A 198 -28.90 -3.61 15.80
N PHE A 199 -28.41 -3.21 16.97
CA PHE A 199 -29.17 -3.23 18.23
C PHE A 199 -30.43 -2.35 18.17
N GLN A 200 -30.36 -1.20 17.49
CA GLN A 200 -31.54 -0.35 17.28
C GLN A 200 -32.60 -1.03 16.40
N LEU A 201 -32.18 -1.75 15.35
CA LEU A 201 -33.08 -2.54 14.50
C LEU A 201 -33.76 -3.67 15.30
N GLU A 202 -33.00 -4.41 16.12
CA GLU A 202 -33.54 -5.49 16.97
C GLU A 202 -34.58 -4.96 17.98
N THR A 203 -34.32 -3.79 18.57
CA THR A 203 -35.19 -3.19 19.59
C THR A 203 -36.32 -2.33 19.01
N LYS A 204 -36.44 -2.23 17.69
CA LYS A 204 -37.42 -1.38 16.98
C LYS A 204 -37.40 0.09 17.45
N ARG A 205 -36.24 0.58 17.89
CA ARG A 205 -36.03 1.96 18.37
C ARG A 205 -35.65 2.91 17.23
N THR A 206 -36.16 2.66 16.03
CA THR A 206 -35.81 3.40 14.80
C THR A 206 -36.20 4.88 14.82
N ASP A 207 -37.08 5.31 15.73
CA ASP A 207 -37.62 6.69 15.78
C ASP A 207 -36.95 7.63 16.79
N THR A 208 -35.99 7.19 17.63
CA THR A 208 -35.50 8.01 18.76
C THR A 208 -34.02 8.37 18.78
N ALA A 209 -33.30 8.23 17.68
CA ALA A 209 -32.01 8.89 17.53
C ALA A 209 -31.84 9.40 16.10
N LYS A 210 -31.71 10.72 15.95
CA LYS A 210 -30.96 11.29 14.82
C LYS A 210 -29.60 10.61 14.86
N ASN A 211 -29.41 9.59 14.03
CA ASN A 211 -28.15 8.90 13.90
C ASN A 211 -27.07 9.95 13.64
N GLY A 212 -26.04 9.97 14.48
CA GLY A 212 -24.78 10.57 14.07
C GLY A 212 -24.33 9.84 12.83
N ASN A 213 -24.46 10.47 11.66
CA ASN A 213 -23.87 10.18 10.34
C ASN A 213 -23.70 8.73 9.81
N PHE A 214 -24.07 7.66 10.53
CA PHE A 214 -23.87 6.27 10.11
C PHE A 214 -24.97 5.84 9.13
N SER A 215 -24.54 5.36 7.97
CA SER A 215 -25.39 4.89 6.89
C SER A 215 -24.90 3.51 6.44
N LEU A 216 -25.71 2.49 6.65
CA LEU A 216 -25.40 1.12 6.23
C LEU A 216 -25.16 1.02 4.71
N ASP A 217 -25.92 1.79 3.93
CA ASP A 217 -25.76 1.86 2.48
C ASP A 217 -24.43 2.51 2.07
N ASP A 218 -24.00 3.55 2.79
CA ASP A 218 -22.71 4.20 2.51
C ASP A 218 -21.55 3.28 2.89
N GLU A 219 -21.65 2.55 3.99
CA GLU A 219 -20.62 1.57 4.40
C GLU A 219 -20.50 0.43 3.38
N ILE A 220 -21.63 -0.13 2.92
CA ILE A 220 -21.63 -1.16 1.87
C ILE A 220 -21.07 -0.61 0.55
N ALA A 221 -21.40 0.62 0.18
CA ALA A 221 -20.91 1.25 -1.05
C ALA A 221 -19.39 1.50 -1.03
N ARG A 222 -18.77 1.65 0.14
CA ARG A 222 -17.31 1.84 0.28
C ARG A 222 -16.50 0.58 0.07
N ILE A 223 -17.07 -0.60 0.31
CA ILE A 223 -16.35 -1.90 0.32
C ILE A 223 -15.51 -2.08 -0.95
N PHE A 224 -16.08 -1.85 -2.14
CA PHE A 224 -15.33 -2.00 -3.40
C PHE A 224 -14.18 -1.01 -3.52
N GLY A 225 -14.38 0.25 -3.11
CA GLY A 225 -13.35 1.28 -3.16
C GLY A 225 -12.20 1.03 -2.18
N GLU A 226 -12.50 0.43 -1.03
CA GLU A 226 -11.52 0.08 0.00
C GLU A 226 -10.72 -1.19 -0.36
N LEU A 227 -11.39 -2.24 -0.83
CA LEU A 227 -10.73 -3.50 -1.18
C LEU A 227 -10.00 -3.44 -2.53
N PHE A 228 -10.61 -2.75 -3.50
CA PHE A 228 -10.15 -2.69 -4.88
C PHE A 228 -9.86 -1.26 -5.38
N PRO A 229 -9.06 -0.43 -4.68
CA PRO A 229 -8.69 0.89 -5.17
C PRO A 229 -7.88 0.82 -6.48
N VAL A 230 -7.65 1.95 -7.17
CA VAL A 230 -7.03 1.96 -8.51
C VAL A 230 -5.61 1.36 -8.47
N GLU A 231 -4.92 1.51 -7.35
CA GLU A 231 -3.59 0.98 -7.07
C GLU A 231 -3.53 -0.55 -7.17
N ARG A 232 -4.67 -1.25 -6.95
CA ARG A 232 -4.75 -2.70 -7.04
C ARG A 232 -4.42 -3.25 -8.42
N PHE A 233 -4.65 -2.49 -9.50
CA PHE A 233 -4.18 -2.90 -10.82
C PHE A 233 -2.68 -3.15 -10.83
N TYR A 234 -1.89 -2.30 -10.18
CA TYR A 234 -0.45 -2.48 -10.09
C TYR A 234 -0.08 -3.59 -9.10
N GLU A 235 -0.68 -3.60 -7.91
CA GLU A 235 -0.36 -4.57 -6.86
C GLU A 235 -0.62 -6.02 -7.29
N LEU A 236 -1.71 -6.26 -8.03
CA LEU A 236 -2.11 -7.58 -8.50
C LEU A 236 -1.43 -8.00 -9.81
N SER A 237 -0.74 -7.07 -10.49
CA SER A 237 -0.14 -7.34 -11.82
C SER A 237 1.15 -8.15 -11.80
N GLY A 238 1.79 -8.30 -10.65
CA GLY A 238 3.12 -8.93 -10.56
C GLY A 238 4.25 -8.11 -11.19
N LEU A 239 4.01 -6.84 -11.55
CA LEU A 239 5.00 -5.99 -12.22
C LEU A 239 6.01 -5.32 -11.27
N LYS A 240 5.79 -5.42 -9.95
CA LYS A 240 6.69 -4.84 -8.94
C LYS A 240 8.07 -5.49 -9.03
N SER A 241 9.10 -4.67 -9.24
CA SER A 241 10.48 -5.16 -9.27
C SER A 241 10.94 -5.57 -7.88
N SER A 242 11.52 -6.77 -7.77
CA SER A 242 12.26 -7.21 -6.58
C SER A 242 13.65 -6.57 -6.47
N LYS A 243 14.16 -6.00 -7.57
CA LYS A 243 15.48 -5.38 -7.64
C LYS A 243 15.36 -3.86 -7.45
N SER A 244 16.19 -3.31 -6.58
CA SER A 244 16.37 -1.86 -6.43
C SER A 244 17.16 -1.31 -7.61
N PHE A 245 16.56 -0.35 -8.30
CA PHE A 245 17.14 0.47 -9.36
C PHE A 245 16.54 1.87 -9.20
N HIS A 246 17.20 2.92 -9.73
CA HIS A 246 16.68 4.29 -9.66
C HIS A 246 16.61 4.88 -11.07
N ILE A 247 15.49 4.68 -11.75
CA ILE A 247 15.31 5.11 -13.15
C ILE A 247 15.27 6.63 -13.30
N LYS A 248 14.79 7.34 -12.28
CA LYS A 248 14.81 8.81 -12.21
C LYS A 248 16.22 9.42 -12.14
N GLY A 249 17.23 8.62 -11.81
CA GLY A 249 18.63 9.03 -11.90
C GLY A 249 19.14 9.07 -13.34
N ILE A 250 18.40 8.46 -14.28
CA ILE A 250 18.77 8.35 -15.69
C ILE A 250 17.82 9.18 -16.56
N LEU A 251 16.53 9.19 -16.22
CA LEU A 251 15.46 9.81 -17.01
C LEU A 251 14.64 10.77 -16.15
N ASP A 252 14.22 11.90 -16.72
CA ASP A 252 13.18 12.72 -16.10
C ASP A 252 11.79 12.11 -16.37
N ASP A 253 10.75 12.69 -15.79
CA ASP A 253 9.36 12.28 -16.05
C ASP A 253 8.96 12.48 -17.52
N GLN A 254 9.71 13.32 -18.24
CA GLN A 254 9.61 13.52 -19.68
C GLN A 254 10.54 12.56 -20.44
N GLY A 255 11.02 11.45 -19.87
CA GLY A 255 11.86 10.46 -20.55
C GLY A 255 13.12 11.00 -21.23
N ASN A 256 13.57 12.21 -20.90
CA ASN A 256 14.81 12.78 -21.37
C ASN A 256 15.95 12.33 -20.46
N LYS A 257 17.13 12.14 -21.04
CA LYS A 257 18.32 11.73 -20.29
C LYS A 257 18.77 12.89 -19.39
N VAL A 258 18.78 12.69 -18.06
CA VAL A 258 19.07 13.76 -17.10
C VAL A 258 20.55 13.86 -16.76
N LEU A 259 21.29 12.75 -16.57
CA LEU A 259 22.76 12.73 -16.57
C LEU A 259 23.37 11.32 -16.46
N SER A 260 24.62 11.20 -16.92
CA SER A 260 25.34 10.00 -17.38
C SER A 260 26.29 9.37 -16.36
N ASP A 261 26.00 9.44 -15.07
CA ASP A 261 26.90 8.87 -14.07
C ASP A 261 26.49 7.43 -13.76
N VAL A 262 27.01 6.50 -14.57
CA VAL A 262 26.77 5.05 -14.44
C VAL A 262 27.22 4.53 -13.07
N SER A 263 28.12 5.24 -12.37
CA SER A 263 28.51 4.93 -10.99
C SER A 263 27.42 5.22 -9.95
N LYS A 264 26.41 6.03 -10.30
CA LYS A 264 25.16 6.25 -9.54
C LYS A 264 24.03 5.33 -9.99
N ILE A 265 24.26 4.49 -10.99
CA ILE A 265 23.39 3.36 -11.32
C ILE A 265 23.70 2.25 -10.31
N GLY A 266 23.24 2.50 -9.09
CA GLY A 266 23.33 1.61 -7.95
C GLY A 266 22.33 2.12 -6.92
N ILE A 267 21.46 1.21 -6.47
CA ILE A 267 20.59 1.29 -5.29
C ILE A 267 20.22 2.73 -4.87
N GLY A 268 18.97 3.16 -5.13
CA GLY A 268 18.51 4.50 -4.76
C GLY A 268 18.87 4.87 -3.32
N VAL A 269 19.14 6.14 -3.02
CA VAL A 269 19.74 6.57 -1.72
C VAL A 269 19.02 6.00 -0.49
N LEU A 270 17.69 5.91 -0.53
CA LEU A 270 16.86 5.28 0.51
C LEU A 270 17.04 3.75 0.56
N ASP A 271 17.12 3.08 -0.58
CA ASP A 271 17.42 1.65 -0.63
C ASP A 271 18.86 1.37 -0.18
N HIS A 272 19.82 2.28 -0.43
CA HIS A 272 21.19 2.15 0.05
C HIS A 272 21.19 2.23 1.57
N TYR A 273 20.52 3.24 2.13
CA TYR A 273 20.27 3.36 3.57
C TYR A 273 19.66 2.09 4.19
N ARG A 274 18.69 1.45 3.51
CA ARG A 274 18.08 0.19 3.96
C ARG A 274 19.04 -1.00 3.89
N GLN A 275 19.95 -1.03 2.93
CA GLN A 275 20.86 -2.16 2.73
C GLN A 275 22.11 -2.11 3.61
N LEU A 276 22.49 -0.93 4.11
CA LEU A 276 23.63 -0.79 5.02
C LEU A 276 23.43 -1.63 6.29
N LYS A 277 24.51 -2.27 6.77
CA LYS A 277 24.52 -3.12 7.96
C LYS A 277 25.63 -2.70 8.92
N GLY A 278 25.50 -3.09 10.19
CA GLY A 278 26.54 -2.93 11.20
C GLY A 278 27.10 -1.51 11.31
N VAL A 279 28.42 -1.40 11.23
CA VAL A 279 29.16 -0.15 11.44
C VAL A 279 28.84 0.90 10.38
N ASP A 280 28.67 0.51 9.11
CA ASP A 280 28.40 1.46 8.03
C ASP A 280 27.05 2.15 8.20
N PHE A 281 26.03 1.36 8.59
CA PHE A 281 24.71 1.91 8.93
C PHE A 281 24.79 2.86 10.12
N LYS A 282 25.52 2.48 11.17
CA LYS A 282 25.72 3.33 12.35
C LYS A 282 26.41 4.64 11.99
N ASN A 283 27.48 4.60 11.20
CA ASN A 283 28.22 5.77 10.77
C ASN A 283 27.37 6.72 9.94
N LEU A 284 26.49 6.20 9.07
CA LEU A 284 25.54 7.02 8.34
C LEU A 284 24.52 7.69 9.28
N CYS A 285 23.94 6.95 10.23
CA CYS A 285 23.01 7.51 11.21
C CYS A 285 23.64 8.64 12.04
N VAL A 286 24.88 8.45 12.51
CA VAL A 286 25.64 9.49 13.23
C VAL A 286 25.81 10.75 12.37
N ARG A 287 26.16 10.59 11.09
CA ARG A 287 26.28 11.72 10.15
C ARG A 287 24.95 12.45 9.93
N ILE A 288 23.83 11.74 9.87
CA ILE A 288 22.50 12.37 9.78
C ILE A 288 22.21 13.21 11.04
N VAL A 289 22.47 12.67 12.24
CA VAL A 289 22.33 13.44 13.50
C VAL A 289 23.20 14.70 13.46
N MET A 290 24.44 14.60 12.99
CA MET A 290 25.33 15.75 12.83
C MET A 290 24.83 16.76 11.78
N ALA A 291 24.26 16.28 10.67
CA ALA A 291 23.70 17.12 9.61
C ALA A 291 22.46 17.90 10.07
N LEU A 292 21.74 17.39 11.08
CA LEU A 292 20.64 18.05 11.79
C LEU A 292 21.11 19.01 12.88
N ASN A 293 22.43 19.26 12.99
CA ASN A 293 23.05 20.12 14.00
C ASN A 293 22.98 19.58 15.44
N TYR A 294 23.06 18.25 15.59
CA TYR A 294 23.17 17.58 16.88
C TYR A 294 24.53 16.89 17.05
N THR A 295 24.94 16.66 18.29
CA THR A 295 26.07 15.77 18.63
C THR A 295 25.50 14.50 19.26
N VAL A 296 25.92 13.33 18.78
CA VAL A 296 25.50 12.05 19.37
C VAL A 296 26.10 11.93 20.77
N SER A 297 25.24 11.74 21.78
CA SER A 297 25.66 11.61 23.17
C SER A 297 25.79 10.15 23.61
N ARG A 298 24.82 9.31 23.25
CA ARG A 298 24.85 7.86 23.52
C ARG A 298 23.98 7.08 22.56
N GLU A 299 24.28 5.81 22.41
CA GLU A 299 23.38 4.84 21.80
C GLU A 299 22.31 4.41 22.81
N VAL A 300 21.08 4.27 22.36
CA VAL A 300 19.95 3.82 23.17
C VAL A 300 19.59 2.39 22.73
N PRO A 301 19.30 1.46 23.66
CA PRO A 301 18.89 0.11 23.29
C PRO A 301 17.71 0.11 22.31
N ASN A 302 17.83 -0.68 21.25
CA ASN A 302 16.76 -0.91 20.28
C ASN A 302 16.17 -2.31 20.45
N LYS A 303 15.10 -2.42 21.25
CA LYS A 303 14.42 -3.70 21.51
C LYS A 303 13.75 -4.29 20.25
N GLU A 304 13.51 -3.46 19.23
CA GLU A 304 12.82 -3.84 17.98
C GLU A 304 13.75 -4.51 16.96
N GLY A 305 15.07 -4.48 17.19
CA GLY A 305 16.09 -5.18 16.38
C GLY A 305 16.42 -4.56 15.01
N ASP A 306 15.45 -4.00 14.30
CA ASP A 306 15.68 -3.37 13.00
C ASP A 306 15.87 -1.84 13.12
N GLY A 307 17.12 -1.39 12.98
CA GLY A 307 17.49 0.02 13.03
C GLY A 307 18.38 0.41 14.21
N LEU A 308 18.47 1.70 14.51
CA LEU A 308 19.36 2.25 15.52
C LEU A 308 18.66 3.38 16.29
N ASN A 309 18.85 3.43 17.61
CA ASN A 309 18.40 4.55 18.43
C ASN A 309 19.61 5.32 18.95
N LEU A 310 19.65 6.63 18.74
CA LEU A 310 20.70 7.52 19.23
C LEU A 310 20.08 8.64 20.05
N ALA A 311 20.67 8.96 21.20
CA ALA A 311 20.42 10.23 21.85
C ALA A 311 21.41 11.28 21.34
N GLY A 312 20.95 12.50 21.14
CA GLY A 312 21.77 13.62 20.69
C GLY A 312 21.49 14.90 21.46
N LEU A 313 22.50 15.76 21.56
CA LEU A 313 22.42 17.10 22.13
C LEU A 313 22.42 18.13 21.00
N ASN A 314 21.49 19.09 21.01
CA ASN A 314 21.48 20.14 20.02
C ASN A 314 22.73 21.03 20.18
N LYS A 315 23.40 21.35 19.08
CA LYS A 315 24.64 22.15 19.12
C LYS A 315 24.39 23.64 19.33
N ALA A 316 23.23 24.13 18.90
CA ALA A 316 22.82 25.53 19.08
C ALA A 316 22.21 25.75 20.47
N ASP A 317 21.41 24.80 20.94
CA ASP A 317 20.79 24.81 22.27
C ASP A 317 21.21 23.57 23.06
N LYS A 318 22.23 23.74 23.91
CA LYS A 318 22.83 22.62 24.66
C LYS A 318 21.92 22.02 25.73
N GLU A 319 20.74 22.59 26.00
CA GLU A 319 19.75 22.01 26.90
C GLU A 319 18.82 21.04 26.17
N THR A 320 18.58 21.24 24.87
CA THR A 320 17.71 20.36 24.08
C THR A 320 18.38 19.02 23.80
N ARG A 321 17.86 17.97 24.44
CA ARG A 321 18.21 16.57 24.23
C ARG A 321 17.15 15.90 23.37
N SER A 322 17.57 15.12 22.39
CA SER A 322 16.65 14.49 21.45
C SER A 322 16.97 13.02 21.22
N LEU A 323 15.91 12.22 21.06
CA LEU A 323 15.99 10.83 20.63
C LEU A 323 15.91 10.76 19.11
N PHE A 324 16.76 9.98 18.46
CA PHE A 324 16.70 9.70 17.02
C PHE A 324 16.46 8.21 16.85
N LYS A 325 15.29 7.84 16.32
CA LYS A 325 14.93 6.46 15.99
C LYS A 325 15.04 6.23 14.48
N PHE A 326 16.12 5.60 14.05
CA PHE A 326 16.36 5.24 12.66
C PHE A 326 15.72 3.87 12.37
N ARG A 327 14.86 3.79 11.36
CA ARG A 327 14.20 2.54 10.93
C ARG A 327 14.40 2.30 9.44
N LYS A 328 14.48 1.02 9.06
CA LYS A 328 14.65 0.57 7.67
C LYS A 328 13.39 -0.07 7.09
N TRP A 329 12.29 0.02 7.82
CA TRP A 329 11.00 -0.55 7.43
C TRP A 329 10.56 -0.04 6.06
N LYS A 330 10.11 -0.97 5.21
CA LYS A 330 9.66 -0.70 3.83
C LYS A 330 8.25 -1.20 3.59
N ASP A 331 7.95 -2.41 4.04
CA ASP A 331 6.66 -3.06 3.81
C ASP A 331 5.77 -3.10 5.09
N ALA A 332 6.17 -2.39 6.15
CA ALA A 332 5.40 -2.28 7.39
C ALA A 332 4.98 -0.82 7.64
N LYS A 333 3.76 -0.63 8.18
CA LYS A 333 3.28 0.69 8.59
C LYS A 333 3.63 0.97 10.05
N ILE A 334 3.98 2.21 10.36
CA ILE A 334 4.21 2.68 11.72
C ILE A 334 2.86 2.95 12.38
N SER A 335 2.57 2.24 13.48
CA SER A 335 1.34 2.40 14.29
C SER A 335 1.49 3.47 15.36
N ASP A 336 0.37 3.88 15.94
CA ASP A 336 0.33 4.82 17.07
C ASP A 336 0.93 4.20 18.35
N ILE A 337 0.85 2.88 18.52
CA ILE A 337 1.50 2.15 19.63
C ILE A 337 3.01 2.46 19.66
N PHE A 338 3.69 2.37 18.51
CA PHE A 338 5.12 2.69 18.42
C PHE A 338 5.41 4.15 18.82
N LEU A 339 4.51 5.08 18.48
CA LEU A 339 4.65 6.50 18.81
C LEU A 339 4.45 6.75 20.31
N ARG A 340 3.46 6.09 20.92
CA ARG A 340 3.20 6.13 22.37
C ARG A 340 4.41 5.60 23.15
N ASP A 341 4.95 4.46 22.73
CA ASP A 341 6.17 3.89 23.32
C ASP A 341 7.37 4.82 23.17
N THR A 342 7.46 5.54 22.05
CA THR A 342 8.50 6.54 21.83
C THR A 342 8.38 7.71 22.79
N ILE A 343 7.16 8.21 23.06
CA ILE A 343 6.94 9.26 24.05
C ILE A 343 7.24 8.75 25.48
N ALA A 344 6.83 7.54 25.83
CA ALA A 344 7.17 6.95 27.13
C ALA A 344 8.69 6.88 27.33
N GLN A 345 9.42 6.49 26.28
CA GLN A 345 10.88 6.42 26.29
C GLN A 345 11.55 7.81 26.40
N LEU A 346 10.93 8.89 25.90
CA LEU A 346 11.43 10.25 26.13
C LEU A 346 11.44 10.59 27.62
N SER A 347 10.35 10.29 28.32
CA SER A 347 10.23 10.50 29.77
C SER A 347 11.25 9.67 30.55
N GLU A 348 11.38 8.38 30.24
CA GLU A 348 12.35 7.47 30.89
C GLU A 348 13.79 7.94 30.73
N LEU A 349 14.14 8.48 29.56
CA LEU A 349 15.50 8.91 29.23
C LEU A 349 15.75 10.39 29.54
N SER A 350 14.73 11.12 30.01
CA SER A 350 14.77 12.57 30.23
C SER A 350 15.22 13.33 28.97
N LEU A 351 14.55 13.06 27.85
CA LEU A 351 14.77 13.68 26.54
C LEU A 351 13.57 14.55 26.17
N ASP A 352 13.80 15.65 25.46
CA ASP A 352 12.78 16.68 25.23
C ASP A 352 11.90 16.38 24.01
N LYS A 353 12.45 15.69 23.00
CA LYS A 353 11.74 15.33 21.76
C LYS A 353 12.36 14.14 21.03
N ALA A 354 11.61 13.52 20.13
CA ALA A 354 12.07 12.46 19.26
C ALA A 354 12.01 12.84 17.77
N PHE A 355 12.96 12.30 17.01
CA PHE A 355 12.98 12.26 15.56
C PHE A 355 12.82 10.81 15.10
N ILE A 356 11.77 10.54 14.35
CA ILE A 356 11.52 9.24 13.71
C ILE A 356 12.04 9.36 12.28
N VAL A 357 13.11 8.63 11.99
CA VAL A 357 13.85 8.73 10.72
C VAL A 357 13.67 7.43 9.96
N GLY A 358 12.93 7.47 8.87
CA GLY A 358 12.60 6.30 8.08
C GLY A 358 11.58 6.62 7.00
N ASP A 359 11.36 5.67 6.10
CA ASP A 359 10.52 5.86 4.91
C ASP A 359 9.35 4.87 4.88
N ALA A 360 8.88 4.47 6.06
CA ALA A 360 7.68 3.66 6.22
C ALA A 360 6.44 4.56 6.27
N GLU A 361 5.34 4.08 5.71
CA GLU A 361 4.05 4.75 5.83
C GLU A 361 3.52 4.69 7.27
N PHE A 362 2.73 5.68 7.67
CA PHE A 362 2.03 5.68 8.96
C PHE A 362 0.60 5.19 8.79
N THR A 363 0.07 4.47 9.78
CA THR A 363 -1.37 4.19 9.85
C THR A 363 -2.15 5.50 10.04
N GLU A 364 -3.45 5.51 9.71
CA GLU A 364 -4.28 6.70 9.93
C GLU A 364 -4.32 7.13 11.41
N GLY A 365 -4.37 6.16 12.34
CA GLY A 365 -4.25 6.44 13.77
C GLY A 365 -2.92 7.09 14.15
N ALA A 366 -1.80 6.62 13.57
CA ALA A 366 -0.49 7.20 13.80
C ALA A 366 -0.37 8.63 13.23
N LYS A 367 -0.97 8.91 12.06
CA LYS A 367 -0.99 10.27 11.49
C LYS A 367 -1.73 11.26 12.39
N ARG A 368 -2.90 10.87 12.92
CA ARG A 368 -3.65 11.68 13.90
C ARG A 368 -2.82 11.92 15.17
N PHE A 369 -2.23 10.86 15.71
CA PHE A 369 -1.40 10.95 16.91
C PHE A 369 -0.18 11.87 16.73
N LEU A 370 0.49 11.83 15.57
CA LEU A 370 1.59 12.74 15.25
C LEU A 370 1.14 14.21 15.22
N SER A 371 -0.05 14.49 14.68
CA SER A 371 -0.58 15.86 14.61
C SER A 371 -0.86 16.44 16.00
N GLU A 372 -1.31 15.60 16.95
CA GLU A 372 -1.58 16.00 18.34
C GLU A 372 -0.31 16.17 19.16
N ASN A 373 0.79 15.50 18.78
CA ASN A 373 2.04 15.44 19.53
C ASN A 373 3.24 16.04 18.77
N SER A 374 2.99 16.98 17.85
CA SER A 374 4.00 17.54 16.95
C SER A 374 5.13 18.31 17.65
N SER A 375 4.93 18.75 18.89
CA SER A 375 5.98 19.36 19.72
C SER A 375 7.01 18.35 20.22
N LEU A 376 6.59 17.09 20.43
CA LEU A 376 7.41 16.01 20.97
C LEU A 376 7.94 15.08 19.87
N LEU A 377 7.21 14.90 18.78
CA LEU A 377 7.53 13.94 17.72
C LEU A 377 7.73 14.67 16.39
N ASN A 378 8.90 14.48 15.78
CA ASN A 378 9.22 14.93 14.44
C ASN A 378 9.49 13.74 13.53
N VAL A 379 8.98 13.77 12.31
CA VAL A 379 9.19 12.71 11.32
C VAL A 379 10.09 13.22 10.20
N ILE A 380 11.09 12.43 9.84
CA ILE A 380 11.98 12.68 8.71
C ILE A 380 11.84 11.48 7.76
N SER A 381 11.10 11.67 6.67
CA SER A 381 10.73 10.62 5.71
C SER A 381 10.73 11.15 4.27
N GLY A 382 10.59 10.27 3.28
CA GLY A 382 10.47 10.65 1.88
C GLY A 382 11.59 11.58 1.39
N LYS A 383 11.20 12.73 0.80
CA LYS A 383 12.14 13.70 0.22
C LYS A 383 13.09 14.31 1.25
N ASP A 384 12.60 14.64 2.45
CA ASP A 384 13.43 15.26 3.50
C ASP A 384 14.53 14.30 3.95
N LEU A 385 14.20 13.02 4.10
CA LEU A 385 15.17 11.98 4.39
C LEU A 385 16.15 11.79 3.23
N GLU A 386 15.66 11.77 1.99
CA GLU A 386 16.50 11.62 0.80
C GLU A 386 17.54 12.75 0.67
N GLU A 387 17.15 14.01 0.93
CA GLU A 387 18.04 15.16 0.94
C GLU A 387 19.09 15.08 2.06
N LEU A 388 18.67 14.70 3.27
CA LEU A 388 19.57 14.49 4.40
C LEU A 388 20.59 13.38 4.13
N LEU A 389 20.15 12.27 3.54
CA LEU A 389 21.01 11.16 3.16
C LEU A 389 22.02 11.59 2.09
N LYS A 390 21.58 12.33 1.05
CA LYS A 390 22.49 12.90 0.04
C LYS A 390 23.54 13.80 0.67
N LYS A 391 23.17 14.62 1.65
CA LYS A 391 24.10 15.49 2.38
C LYS A 391 25.08 14.69 3.24
N ALA A 392 24.61 13.68 3.96
CA ALA A 392 25.42 12.83 4.83
C ALA A 392 26.41 11.94 4.06
N LEU A 393 26.01 11.42 2.89
CA LEU A 393 26.86 10.60 2.02
C LEU A 393 27.92 11.43 1.29
N ARG A 394 27.64 12.70 0.95
CA ARG A 394 28.66 13.62 0.39
C ARG A 394 29.80 13.93 1.36
N GLN A 395 29.57 13.80 2.67
CA GLN A 395 30.60 13.98 3.69
C GLN A 395 31.53 12.76 3.83
N GLU A 396 31.25 11.64 3.15
CA GLU A 396 32.09 10.43 3.14
C GLU A 396 33.26 10.52 2.16
N GLY A 397 33.15 11.40 1.16
CA GLY A 397 34.15 11.58 0.09
C GLY A 397 35.16 12.69 0.34
N LYS A 398 35.26 13.20 1.57
CA LYS A 398 36.30 14.12 2.05
C LYS A 398 36.97 13.48 3.26
#